data_AF-A0A438H2Y5-F1
#
_entry.id   AF-A0A438H2Y5-F1
#
_cell.length_a   1.000
_cell.length_b   1.000
_cell.length_c   1.000
_cell.angle_alpha   90.00
_cell.angle_beta   90.00
_cell.angle_gamma   90.00
#
_symmetry.space_group_name_H-M   'P 1'
#
loop_
_entity.id
_entity.type
_entity.pdbx_description
1 polymer ?
#
loop_
_entity_poly.entity_id
_entity_poly.type
_entity_poly.pdbx_seq_one_letter_code
_entity_poly.pdbx_strand_id
1 'polypeptide(L)' 'MSMEDYFDWYAMPENRKVRFVKAKLKGAARLWWHNIENQVHRTGQPPIDTWDEMKLKMKALSPN' A
#
# COMPACT_ATOMS: atom_id res chain seq x y z
N MET A 1 -16.81 -9.01 5.01
CA MET A 1 -16.22 -7.74 5.46
C MET A 1 -15.03 -7.45 4.58
N SER A 2 -15.08 -6.36 3.82
CA SER A 2 -13.99 -5.89 2.98
C SER A 2 -12.84 -5.33 3.83
N MET A 3 -11.70 -5.06 3.20
CA MET A 3 -10.59 -4.35 3.86
C MET A 3 -11.01 -2.92 4.26
N GLU A 4 -11.88 -2.30 3.46
CA GLU A 4 -12.40 -0.94 3.71
C GLU A 4 -13.35 -0.94 4.92
N ASP A 5 -14.29 -1.89 4.97
CA ASP A 5 -15.19 -2.07 6.12
C ASP A 5 -14.40 -2.24 7.44
N TYR A 6 -13.28 -2.98 7.39
CA TYR A 6 -12.41 -3.19 8.54
C TYR A 6 -11.71 -1.89 8.98
N PHE A 7 -11.23 -1.09 8.01
CA PHE A 7 -10.58 0.18 8.32
C PHE A 7 -11.56 1.20 8.90
N ASP A 8 -12.77 1.24 8.36
CA ASP A 8 -13.83 2.14 8.81
C ASP A 8 -14.31 1.76 10.21
N TRP A 9 -14.51 0.46 10.48
CA TRP A 9 -14.91 -0.01 11.80
C TRP A 9 -13.90 0.37 12.90
N TYR A 10 -12.60 0.37 12.58
CA TYR A 10 -11.53 0.76 13.51
C TYR A 10 -11.19 2.26 13.49
N ALA A 11 -11.87 3.08 12.67
CA ALA A 11 -11.50 4.47 12.40
C ALA A 11 -9.99 4.62 12.13
N MET A 12 -9.44 3.72 11.33
CA MET A 12 -7.99 3.58 11.18
C MET A 12 -7.40 4.78 10.41
N PRO A 13 -6.35 5.46 10.90
CA PRO A 13 -5.71 6.54 10.15
C PRO A 13 -4.94 5.99 8.94
N GLU A 14 -4.85 6.79 7.88
CA GLU A 14 -4.28 6.41 6.57
C GLU A 14 -2.90 5.75 6.66
N ASN A 15 -1.98 6.37 7.39
CA ASN A 15 -0.63 5.84 7.60
C ASN A 15 -0.63 4.45 8.25
N ARG A 16 -1.62 4.15 9.11
CA ARG A 16 -1.78 2.85 9.76
C ARG A 16 -2.41 1.83 8.80
N LYS A 17 -3.32 2.25 7.91
CA LYS A 17 -3.86 1.39 6.83
C LYS A 17 -2.71 0.89 5.95
N VAL A 18 -1.85 1.78 5.48
CA VAL A 18 -0.69 1.42 4.63
C VAL A 18 0.25 0.43 5.33
N ARG A 19 0.65 0.73 6.58
CA ARG A 19 1.50 -0.17 7.37
C ARG A 19 0.88 -1.55 7.55
N PHE A 20 -0.43 -1.59 7.82
CA PHE A 20 -1.16 -2.83 8.01
C PHE A 20 -1.21 -3.69 6.74
N VAL A 21 -1.52 -3.09 5.59
CA VAL A 21 -1.55 -3.84 4.32
C VAL A 21 -0.16 -4.30 3.93
N LYS A 22 0.86 -3.44 4.08
CA LYS A 22 2.27 -3.81 3.85
C LYS A 22 2.67 -5.07 4.63
N ALA A 23 2.29 -5.16 5.90
CA ALA A 23 2.58 -6.32 6.74
C ALA A 23 1.90 -7.61 6.24
N LYS A 24 0.74 -7.49 5.58
CA LYS A 24 -0.01 -8.62 5.02
C LYS A 24 0.48 -9.08 3.64
N LEU A 25 1.26 -8.27 2.91
CA LEU A 25 1.79 -8.66 1.61
C LEU A 25 2.71 -9.87 1.72
N LYS A 26 2.60 -10.79 0.75
CA LYS A 26 3.41 -12.02 0.67
C LYS A 26 3.93 -12.22 -0.76
N GLY A 27 4.99 -13.02 -0.90
CA GLY A 27 5.55 -13.42 -2.19
C GLY A 27 5.88 -12.23 -3.11
N ALA A 28 5.49 -12.35 -4.39
CA ALA A 28 5.74 -11.35 -5.42
C ALA A 28 5.19 -9.96 -5.08
N ALA A 29 4.03 -9.88 -4.42
CA ALA A 29 3.44 -8.60 -4.03
C ALA A 29 4.29 -7.86 -2.98
N ARG A 30 4.90 -8.59 -2.04
CA ARG A 30 5.83 -7.98 -1.05
C ARG A 30 7.09 -7.46 -1.73
N LEU A 31 7.68 -8.25 -2.64
CA LEU A 31 8.88 -7.85 -3.37
C LEU A 31 8.62 -6.63 -4.25
N TRP A 32 7.50 -6.60 -4.96
CA TRP A 32 7.09 -5.46 -5.77
C TRP A 32 6.91 -4.19 -4.93
N TRP A 33 6.25 -4.29 -3.77
CA TRP A 33 6.07 -3.13 -2.89
C TRP A 33 7.41 -2.56 -2.43
N HIS A 34 8.36 -3.44 -2.07
CA HIS A 34 9.71 -3.02 -1.70
C HIS A 34 10.44 -2.29 -2.85
N ASN A 35 10.24 -2.73 -4.10
CA ASN A 35 10.81 -2.05 -5.26
C ASN A 35 10.24 -0.64 -5.47
N ILE A 36 8.93 -0.46 -5.24
CA ILE A 36 8.30 0.87 -5.29
C ILE A 36 8.86 1.78 -4.20
N GLU A 37 8.96 1.29 -2.95
CA GLU A 37 9.52 2.08 -1.85
C GLU A 37 10.96 2.52 -2.15
N ASN A 38 11.78 1.61 -2.69
CA ASN A 38 13.14 1.91 -3.11
C ASN A 38 13.18 2.94 -4.25
N GLN A 39 12.27 2.84 -5.22
CA GLN A 39 12.18 3.79 -6.33
C GLN A 39 11.82 5.19 -5.84
N VAL A 40 10.75 5.30 -5.04
CA VAL A 40 10.28 6.56 -4.44
C VAL A 40 11.40 7.23 -3.64
N HIS A 41 12.12 6.44 -2.84
CA HIS A 41 13.25 6.94 -2.07
C HIS A 41 14.39 7.45 -2.97
N ARG A 42 14.77 6.70 -4.02
CA ARG A 42 15.84 7.09 -4.95
C ARG A 42 15.51 8.33 -5.77
N THR A 43 14.24 8.54 -6.12
CA THR A 43 13.80 9.70 -6.90
C THR A 43 13.45 10.92 -6.04
N GLY A 44 13.59 10.82 -4.72
CA GLY A 44 13.24 11.91 -3.79
C GLY A 44 11.74 12.21 -3.73
N GLN A 45 10.91 11.26 -4.14
CA GLN A 45 9.45 11.40 -4.06
C GLN A 45 8.97 11.19 -2.62
N PRO A 46 7.83 11.80 -2.23
CA PRO A 46 7.18 11.51 -0.96
C PRO A 46 6.84 10.02 -0.83
N PRO A 47 6.97 9.42 0.38
CA PRO A 47 6.55 8.05 0.63
C PRO A 47 5.05 7.89 0.40
N ILE A 48 4.63 6.71 -0.05
CA ILE A 48 3.21 6.38 -0.14
C ILE A 48 2.68 6.13 1.26
N ASP A 49 1.88 7.06 1.78
CA ASP A 49 1.38 7.03 3.16
C ASP A 49 -0.16 7.02 3.26
N THR A 50 -0.85 7.03 2.13
CA THR A 50 -2.31 6.87 2.05
C THR A 50 -2.72 5.55 1.41
N TRP A 51 -3.87 5.04 1.85
CA TRP A 51 -4.48 3.83 1.34
C TRP A 51 -4.91 3.98 -0.12
N ASP A 52 -5.39 5.15 -0.51
CA ASP A 52 -5.81 5.41 -1.88
C ASP A 52 -4.64 5.40 -2.87
N GLU A 53 -3.50 6.01 -2.52
CA GLU A 53 -2.28 5.91 -3.32
C GLU A 53 -1.77 4.47 -3.43
N MET A 54 -1.81 3.71 -2.32
CA MET A 54 -1.45 2.30 -2.32
C MET A 54 -2.35 1.49 -3.26
N LYS A 55 -3.67 1.71 -3.23
CA LYS A 55 -4.63 1.08 -4.17
C LYS A 55 -4.33 1.43 -5.62
N LEU A 56 -4.00 2.69 -5.92
CA LEU A 56 -3.65 3.12 -7.27
C LEU A 56 -2.42 2.39 -7.81
N LYS A 57 -1.36 2.27 -6.99
CA LYS A 57 -0.16 1.50 -7.36
C LYS A 57 -0.47 0.01 -7.54
N MET A 58 -1.28 -0.58 -6.65
CA MET A 58 -1.63 -2.01 -6.73
C MET A 58 -2.47 -2.34 -7.96
N LYS A 59 -3.37 -1.45 -8.39
CA LYS A 59 -4.11 -1.62 -9.65
C LYS A 59 -3.16 -1.65 -10.85
N ALA A 60 -2.10 -0.84 -10.83
CA ALA A 60 -1.08 -0.86 -11.88
C ALA A 60 -0.23 -2.14 -11.91
N LEU A 61 -0.19 -2.92 -10.82
CA LEU A 61 0.50 -4.22 -10.75
C LEU A 61 -0.26 -5.34 -11.47
N SER A 62 -1.57 -5.18 -11.67
CA SER A 62 -2.42 -6.17 -12.34
C SER A 62 -2.95 -5.60 -13.66
N PRO A 63 -2.09 -5.34 -14.67
CA PRO A 63 -2.61 -5.13 -16.01
C PRO A 63 -3.23 -6.46 -16.48
N ASN A 64 -4.44 -6.38 -17.03
CA ASN A 64 -5.08 -7.49 -17.73
C ASN A 64 -4.15 -8.12 -18.77
#